data_AF-A0A0D2IYW2-F1
#
_entry.id   AF-A0A0D2IYW2-F1
#
_cell.length_a   1.000
_cell.length_b   1.000
_cell.length_c   1.000
_cell.angle_alpha   90.00
_cell.angle_beta   90.00
_cell.angle_gamma   90.00
#
_symmetry.space_group_name_H-M   'P 1'
#
loop_
_entity.id
_entity.type
_entity.pdbx_description
1 polymer ?
#
loop_
_entity_poly.entity_id
_entity_poly.type
_entity_poly.pdbx_seq_one_letter_code
_entity_poly.pdbx_strand_id
1 'polypeptide(L)'
;MATDNTNDSDGSFISELWEFIMVNPPGIDARVLLMQCYHRLGWHDDAKHMAEDILLFDPGNTDATRHLYEGTSGPDTVTRCSPSTVSSSNPSSTRPRDPHPVPRNGREQAILADEFSQRYEIVRAEARQLLLEARFVQAFHQQGTNRHSENDQQIENSRIEDLKLITEGGIWNVVATARPRSALTIARAVAAEQREDRVLDMIVDDLDGMIRWIRKTENELSRDGDEIREAVQRRVRVMTAALPPNLRHWPSIAFMHVEHEQLQKTYLNDETMYGDKIADIPRANFWVSEDGYAWDMSELASCLAATNGVMRNPLSRQIFSPGDVKSILQHPLGKPLAALQVEQSNLRQGVRPAALRKLEELASVMMDDMSQDQAPSRNQLDEFLAYMATLPETEQRAIDTLRVPAVDSHTGQPFDGAIGEFLRDAKANRTCLHKTADFIRQAVQHLRRSSST
;
A
#
# COMPACT_ATOMS: atom_id res chain seq x y z
N MET A 1 15.06 9.45 44.27
CA MET A 1 14.07 9.49 43.17
C MET A 1 14.63 10.39 42.09
N ALA A 2 15.33 9.79 41.13
CA ALA A 2 15.78 10.41 39.89
C ALA A 2 15.76 9.26 38.87
N THR A 3 14.77 9.26 37.98
CA THR A 3 14.62 8.25 36.92
C THR A 3 14.53 8.95 35.59
N ASP A 4 15.44 8.53 34.70
CA ASP A 4 15.37 8.47 33.24
C ASP A 4 14.96 9.71 32.44
N ASN A 5 15.94 10.58 32.23
CA ASN A 5 16.02 11.44 31.03
C ASN A 5 17.12 10.96 30.04
N THR A 6 17.67 9.76 30.24
CA THR A 6 18.81 9.23 29.48
C THR A 6 18.44 8.67 28.11
N ASN A 7 17.22 8.13 27.93
CA ASN A 7 16.85 7.46 26.68
C ASN A 7 16.67 8.41 25.48
N ASP A 8 16.24 9.65 25.69
CA ASP A 8 16.09 10.62 24.58
C ASP A 8 17.44 11.16 24.08
N SER A 9 18.44 11.22 24.97
CA SER A 9 19.79 11.70 24.62
C SER A 9 20.54 10.69 23.74
N ASP A 10 20.34 9.39 23.96
CA ASP A 10 21.02 8.33 23.21
C ASP A 10 20.49 8.23 21.77
N GLY A 11 19.21 8.51 21.55
CA GLY A 11 18.60 8.54 20.21
C GLY A 11 19.13 9.68 19.32
N SER A 12 19.33 10.87 19.90
CA SER A 12 19.92 12.02 19.18
C SER A 12 21.36 11.71 18.77
N PHE A 13 22.17 11.18 19.70
CA PHE A 13 23.57 10.86 19.45
C PHE A 13 23.75 9.76 18.38
N ILE A 14 22.91 8.73 18.39
CA ILE A 14 22.91 7.70 17.34
C ILE A 14 22.58 8.30 15.97
N SER A 15 21.65 9.24 15.91
CA SER A 15 21.26 9.91 14.66
C SER A 15 22.39 10.77 14.10
N GLU A 16 23.09 11.52 14.95
CA GLU A 16 24.27 12.32 14.57
C GLU A 16 25.43 11.47 14.04
N LEU A 17 25.71 10.32 14.68
CA LEU A 17 26.72 9.37 14.20
C LEU A 17 26.37 8.82 12.82
N TRP A 18 25.09 8.54 12.55
CA TRP A 18 24.63 8.08 11.24
C TRP A 18 24.75 9.15 10.16
N GLU A 19 24.36 10.39 10.45
CA GLU A 19 24.54 11.50 9.52
C GLU A 19 26.02 11.70 9.17
N PHE A 20 26.91 11.59 10.16
CA PHE A 20 28.35 11.68 9.93
C PHE A 20 28.87 10.54 9.03
N ILE A 21 28.45 9.30 9.26
CA ILE A 21 28.82 8.14 8.41
C ILE A 21 28.28 8.29 6.98
N MET A 22 27.09 8.87 6.82
CA MET A 22 26.50 9.15 5.51
C MET A 22 27.31 10.18 4.72
N VAL A 23 27.80 11.23 5.39
CA VAL A 23 28.65 12.27 4.78
C VAL A 23 30.07 11.78 4.53
N ASN A 24 30.59 10.90 5.40
CA ASN A 24 31.93 10.32 5.31
C ASN A 24 31.87 8.78 5.43
N PRO A 25 31.62 8.05 4.32
CA PRO A 25 31.36 6.62 4.30
C PRO A 25 32.37 5.72 5.05
N PRO A 26 33.69 5.97 4.98
CA PRO A 26 34.65 5.15 5.72
C PRO A 26 34.71 5.47 7.21
N GLY A 27 34.12 6.56 7.72
CA GLY A 27 34.31 7.09 9.08
C GLY A 27 34.37 6.04 10.21
N ILE A 28 35.55 5.47 10.44
CA ILE A 28 35.75 4.26 11.25
C ILE A 28 35.42 4.56 12.71
N ASP A 29 35.91 5.68 13.23
CA ASP A 29 35.70 6.08 14.62
C ASP A 29 34.21 6.24 14.96
N ALA A 30 33.43 6.83 14.04
CA ALA A 30 31.98 6.98 14.21
C ALA A 30 31.27 5.62 14.19
N ARG A 31 31.68 4.70 13.32
CA ARG A 31 31.15 3.33 13.27
C ARG A 31 31.49 2.53 14.53
N VAL A 32 32.71 2.68 15.07
CA VAL A 32 33.12 2.04 16.34
C VAL A 32 32.28 2.56 17.50
N LEU A 33 32.05 3.87 17.59
CA LEU A 33 31.18 4.47 18.61
C LEU A 33 29.74 3.96 18.49
N LEU A 34 29.21 3.90 17.26
CA LEU A 34 27.86 3.42 16.99
C LEU A 34 27.70 1.93 17.37
N MET A 35 28.69 1.09 17.05
CA MET A 35 28.75 -0.32 17.47
C MET A 35 28.69 -0.43 19.00
N GLN A 36 29.48 0.37 19.73
CA GLN A 36 29.48 0.36 21.19
C GLN A 36 28.16 0.87 21.80
N CYS A 37 27.49 1.83 21.16
CA CYS A 37 26.15 2.28 21.55
C CYS A 37 25.11 1.16 21.38
N TYR A 38 25.10 0.49 20.23
CA TYR A 38 24.21 -0.66 20.01
C TYR A 38 24.44 -1.78 21.02
N HIS A 39 25.69 -2.09 21.34
CA HIS A 39 25.97 -3.09 22.35
C HIS A 39 25.44 -2.71 23.74
N ARG A 40 25.63 -1.46 24.16
CA ARG A 40 25.14 -0.95 25.46
C ARG A 40 23.61 -0.96 25.57
N LEU A 41 22.92 -0.72 24.46
CA LEU A 41 21.45 -0.77 24.37
C LEU A 41 20.90 -2.20 24.26
N GLY A 42 21.76 -3.23 24.27
CA GLY A 42 21.36 -4.63 24.10
C GLY A 42 21.00 -5.00 22.66
N TRP A 43 21.30 -4.14 21.68
CA TRP A 43 21.08 -4.39 20.25
C TRP A 43 22.29 -5.13 19.65
N HIS A 44 22.51 -6.36 20.13
CA HIS A 44 23.71 -7.14 19.80
C HIS A 44 23.84 -7.47 18.31
N ASP A 45 22.72 -7.67 17.61
CA ASP A 45 22.73 -7.95 16.16
C ASP A 45 23.17 -6.74 15.33
N ASP A 46 22.67 -5.54 15.68
CA ASP A 46 23.07 -4.29 15.02
C ASP A 46 24.54 -3.94 15.32
N ALA A 47 24.99 -4.20 16.55
CA ALA A 47 26.40 -4.06 16.94
C ALA A 47 27.29 -5.05 16.15
N LYS A 48 26.85 -6.30 15.98
CA LYS A 48 27.57 -7.31 15.19
C LYS A 48 27.68 -6.90 13.73
N HIS A 49 26.59 -6.43 13.12
CA HIS A 49 26.60 -5.99 11.73
C HIS A 49 27.51 -4.77 11.54
N MET A 50 27.50 -3.83 12.49
CA MET A 50 28.41 -2.69 12.46
C MET A 50 29.89 -3.12 12.60
N ALA A 51 30.18 -4.15 13.41
CA ALA A 51 31.53 -4.72 13.52
C ALA A 51 32.01 -5.35 12.21
N GLU A 52 31.14 -6.09 11.51
CA GLU A 52 31.45 -6.65 10.18
C GLU A 52 31.72 -5.54 9.15
N ASP A 53 30.90 -4.48 9.16
CA ASP A 53 31.08 -3.29 8.33
C ASP A 53 32.42 -2.59 8.61
N ILE A 54 32.82 -2.44 9.89
CA ILE A 54 34.11 -1.85 10.26
C ILE A 54 35.27 -2.67 9.69
N LEU A 55 35.22 -4.00 9.80
CA LEU A 55 36.27 -4.88 9.28
C LEU A 55 36.37 -4.89 7.75
N LEU A 56 35.30 -4.50 7.05
CA LEU A 56 35.34 -4.31 5.59
C LEU A 56 36.20 -3.10 5.21
N PHE A 57 36.14 -2.01 5.99
CA PHE A 57 36.91 -0.79 5.73
C PHE A 57 38.30 -0.80 6.39
N ASP A 58 38.43 -1.43 7.55
CA ASP A 58 39.68 -1.61 8.30
C ASP A 58 39.76 -3.01 8.92
N PRO A 59 40.32 -3.99 8.18
CA PRO A 59 40.48 -5.37 8.67
C PRO A 59 41.36 -5.51 9.92
N GLY A 60 42.16 -4.48 10.25
CA GLY A 60 43.04 -4.45 11.42
C GLY A 60 42.36 -3.94 12.69
N ASN A 61 41.08 -3.54 12.62
CA ASN A 61 40.40 -2.93 13.74
C ASN A 61 40.20 -3.90 14.91
N THR A 62 40.92 -3.66 16.01
CA THR A 62 40.93 -4.56 17.17
C THR A 62 39.61 -4.56 17.94
N ASP A 63 38.87 -3.46 17.93
CA ASP A 63 37.63 -3.33 18.70
C ASP A 63 36.48 -4.09 18.03
N ALA A 64 36.34 -3.97 16.69
CA ALA A 64 35.39 -4.76 15.92
C ALA A 64 35.71 -6.27 15.98
N THR A 65 37.00 -6.63 15.88
CA THR A 65 37.45 -8.02 16.01
C THR A 65 37.10 -8.59 17.40
N ARG A 66 37.44 -7.86 18.47
CA ARG A 66 37.12 -8.25 19.85
C ARG A 66 35.62 -8.49 20.02
N HIS A 67 34.78 -7.60 19.47
CA HIS A 67 33.33 -7.69 19.57
C HIS A 67 32.76 -8.99 18.97
N LEU A 68 33.30 -9.43 17.84
CA LEU A 68 32.86 -10.66 17.17
C LEU A 68 33.32 -11.94 17.90
N TYR A 69 34.50 -11.93 18.52
CA TYR A 69 35.04 -13.09 19.23
C TYR A 69 34.56 -13.23 20.68
N GLU A 70 34.31 -12.13 21.39
CA GLU A 70 33.79 -12.19 22.77
C GLU A 70 32.36 -12.71 22.85
N GLY A 71 31.56 -12.57 21.78
CA GLY A 71 30.19 -13.11 21.70
C GLY A 71 30.07 -14.62 21.51
N THR A 72 31.18 -15.35 21.30
CA THR A 72 31.15 -16.81 21.00
C THR A 72 31.74 -17.71 22.10
N SER A 73 32.24 -17.15 23.20
CA SER A 73 32.86 -17.93 24.29
C SER A 73 31.91 -18.13 25.49
N GLY A 74 30.91 -18.99 25.31
CA GLY A 74 30.20 -19.66 26.42
C GLY A 74 30.84 -21.03 26.70
N PRO A 75 30.97 -21.49 27.96
CA PRO A 75 31.67 -22.73 28.29
C PRO A 75 30.80 -23.97 28.00
N ASP A 76 31.02 -24.60 26.85
CA ASP A 76 30.43 -25.90 26.54
C ASP A 76 31.06 -27.00 27.41
N THR A 77 30.33 -27.39 28.44
CA THR A 77 30.68 -28.51 29.31
C THR A 77 30.27 -29.80 28.61
N VAL A 78 31.25 -30.47 27.98
CA VAL A 78 31.08 -31.79 27.36
C VAL A 78 30.72 -32.81 28.43
N THR A 79 29.44 -33.18 28.52
CA THR A 79 28.98 -34.31 29.34
C THR A 79 28.86 -35.56 28.47
N ARG A 80 29.76 -36.49 28.76
CA ARG A 80 29.91 -37.83 28.22
C ARG A 80 28.74 -38.71 28.69
N CYS A 81 27.86 -39.13 27.80
CA CYS A 81 26.86 -40.18 28.09
C CYS A 81 27.32 -41.53 27.53
N SER A 82 27.51 -42.47 28.46
CA SER A 82 27.68 -43.91 28.19
C SER A 82 26.35 -44.53 27.72
N PRO A 83 26.40 -45.67 27.00
CA PRO A 83 25.23 -46.23 26.32
C PRO A 83 24.36 -47.04 27.30
N SER A 84 23.07 -46.71 27.35
CA SER A 84 22.07 -47.54 28.02
C SER A 84 21.48 -48.53 27.02
N THR A 85 21.67 -49.79 27.33
CA THR A 85 21.05 -50.98 26.74
C THR A 85 19.54 -50.86 26.77
N VAL A 86 18.89 -50.81 25.61
CA VAL A 86 17.42 -50.92 25.50
C VAL A 86 17.08 -52.26 24.87
N SER A 87 16.30 -53.01 25.64
CA SER A 87 15.80 -54.35 25.35
C SER A 87 14.95 -54.42 24.09
N SER A 88 15.27 -55.44 23.32
CA SER A 88 14.48 -56.05 22.25
C SER A 88 13.00 -56.25 22.63
N SER A 89 12.10 -55.65 21.86
CA SER A 89 10.72 -56.10 21.72
C SER A 89 10.40 -56.34 20.23
N ASN A 90 9.70 -57.43 19.98
CA ASN A 90 9.59 -58.14 18.71
C ASN A 90 8.88 -57.34 17.59
N PRO A 91 9.31 -57.46 16.32
CA PRO A 91 8.51 -57.01 15.19
C PRO A 91 7.40 -58.02 14.91
N SER A 92 6.17 -57.52 14.89
CA SER A 92 4.99 -58.22 14.40
C SER A 92 5.13 -58.53 12.92
N SER A 93 5.08 -59.83 12.64
CA SER A 93 4.89 -60.51 11.35
C SER A 93 4.12 -59.67 10.32
N THR A 94 4.82 -59.20 9.30
CA THR A 94 4.23 -58.76 8.04
C THR A 94 4.47 -59.84 6.99
N ARG A 95 3.38 -60.25 6.33
CA ARG A 95 3.36 -61.27 5.28
C ARG A 95 4.37 -60.93 4.15
N PRO A 96 4.94 -61.94 3.47
CA PRO A 96 5.79 -61.69 2.31
C PRO A 96 4.94 -61.02 1.23
N ARG A 97 5.25 -59.76 0.90
CA ARG A 97 4.71 -59.10 -0.29
C ARG A 97 5.39 -59.74 -1.50
N ASP A 98 4.59 -60.12 -2.49
CA ASP A 98 5.05 -60.67 -3.75
C ASP A 98 6.15 -59.80 -4.37
N PRO A 99 7.19 -60.40 -4.99
CA PRO A 99 8.28 -59.65 -5.60
C PRO A 99 7.72 -58.74 -6.70
N HIS A 100 7.95 -57.43 -6.55
CA HIS A 100 7.58 -56.45 -7.56
C HIS A 100 8.17 -56.84 -8.93
N PRO A 101 7.38 -56.79 -10.01
CA PRO A 101 7.85 -57.16 -11.34
C PRO A 101 9.01 -56.24 -11.74
N VAL A 102 10.14 -56.85 -12.07
CA VAL A 102 11.32 -56.13 -12.58
C VAL A 102 10.95 -55.54 -13.95
N PRO A 103 11.12 -54.21 -14.16
CA PRO A 103 10.76 -53.56 -15.42
C PRO A 103 11.55 -54.15 -16.59
N ARG A 104 10.84 -54.52 -17.68
CA ARG A 104 11.38 -55.34 -18.78
C ARG A 104 11.94 -54.52 -19.93
N ASN A 105 11.69 -53.21 -19.96
CA ASN A 105 12.12 -52.32 -21.04
C ASN A 105 12.57 -50.95 -20.50
N GLY A 106 13.39 -50.23 -21.28
CA GLY A 106 13.94 -48.93 -20.87
C GLY A 106 12.90 -47.83 -20.64
N ARG A 107 11.69 -47.98 -21.23
CA ARG A 107 10.58 -47.04 -21.04
C ARG A 107 9.91 -47.21 -19.68
N GLU A 108 9.70 -48.45 -19.22
CA GLU A 108 9.20 -48.76 -17.88
C GLU A 108 10.19 -48.32 -16.79
N GLN A 109 11.49 -48.44 -17.05
CA GLN A 109 12.52 -47.93 -16.13
C GLN A 109 12.47 -46.40 -15.98
N ALA A 110 12.27 -45.66 -17.08
CA ALA A 110 12.16 -44.20 -17.02
C ALA A 110 10.90 -43.73 -16.26
N ILE A 111 9.77 -44.41 -16.45
CA ILE A 111 8.51 -44.09 -15.74
C ILE A 111 8.66 -44.37 -14.23
N LEU A 112 9.25 -45.51 -13.85
CA LEU A 112 9.49 -45.84 -12.45
C LEU A 112 10.50 -44.89 -11.79
N ALA A 113 11.51 -44.43 -12.54
CA ALA A 113 12.47 -43.46 -12.03
C ALA A 113 11.81 -42.09 -11.75
N ASP A 114 10.93 -41.63 -12.63
CA ASP A 114 10.18 -40.39 -12.43
C ASP A 114 9.18 -40.50 -11.27
N GLU A 115 8.42 -41.61 -11.21
CA GLU A 115 7.50 -41.87 -10.11
C GLU A 115 8.22 -41.95 -8.75
N PHE A 116 9.39 -42.60 -8.72
CA PHE A 116 10.23 -42.66 -7.53
C PHE A 116 10.74 -41.27 -7.14
N SER A 117 11.18 -40.45 -8.10
CA SER A 117 11.65 -39.09 -7.85
C SER A 117 10.54 -38.21 -7.27
N GLN A 118 9.32 -38.29 -7.80
CA GLN A 118 8.17 -37.54 -7.30
C GLN A 118 7.79 -37.95 -5.89
N ARG A 119 7.68 -39.27 -5.62
CA ARG A 119 7.39 -39.78 -4.27
C ARG A 119 8.48 -39.44 -3.26
N TYR A 120 9.74 -39.46 -3.69
CA TYR A 120 10.87 -39.08 -2.85
C TYR A 120 10.81 -37.60 -2.46
N GLU A 121 10.46 -36.70 -3.39
CA GLU A 121 10.30 -35.27 -3.07
C GLU A 121 9.13 -35.00 -2.12
N ILE A 122 8.02 -35.74 -2.23
CA ILE A 122 6.91 -35.65 -1.27
C ILE A 122 7.37 -36.06 0.13
N VAL A 123 8.01 -37.22 0.27
CA VAL A 123 8.53 -37.70 1.57
C VAL A 123 9.58 -36.75 2.12
N ARG A 124 10.39 -36.13 1.26
CA ARG A 124 11.40 -35.14 1.66
C ARG A 124 10.76 -33.84 2.15
N ALA A 125 9.67 -33.40 1.52
CA ALA A 125 8.91 -32.24 1.97
C ALA A 125 8.25 -32.51 3.34
N GLU A 126 7.62 -33.67 3.50
CA GLU A 126 7.03 -34.11 4.78
C GLU A 126 8.08 -34.23 5.88
N ALA A 127 9.25 -34.82 5.59
CA ALA A 127 10.34 -34.94 6.55
C ALA A 127 10.91 -33.56 6.95
N ARG A 128 10.98 -32.60 6.02
CA ARG A 128 11.38 -31.21 6.33
C ARG A 128 10.37 -30.53 7.24
N GLN A 129 9.09 -30.71 6.99
CA GLN A 129 8.03 -30.18 7.83
C GLN A 129 8.09 -30.80 9.24
N LEU A 130 8.22 -32.12 9.33
CA LEU A 130 8.34 -32.83 10.61
C LEU A 130 9.59 -32.39 11.41
N LEU A 131 10.71 -32.12 10.72
CA LEU A 131 11.93 -31.60 11.35
C LEU A 131 11.75 -30.17 11.87
N LEU A 132 10.98 -29.32 11.17
CA LEU A 132 10.64 -27.99 11.65
C LEU A 132 9.74 -28.07 12.89
N GLU A 133 8.71 -28.92 12.86
CA GLU A 133 7.82 -29.16 13.99
C GLU A 133 8.59 -29.72 15.20
N ALA A 134 9.48 -30.70 14.99
CA ALA A 134 10.32 -31.25 16.05
C ALA A 134 11.27 -30.20 16.65
N ARG A 135 11.85 -29.32 15.83
CA ARG A 135 12.67 -28.20 16.31
C ARG A 135 11.84 -27.20 17.12
N PHE A 136 10.61 -26.91 16.70
CA PHE A 136 9.68 -26.07 17.46
C PHE A 136 9.37 -26.69 18.83
N VAL A 137 9.02 -27.98 18.88
CA VAL A 137 8.75 -28.69 20.14
C VAL A 137 9.99 -28.72 21.03
N GLN A 138 11.19 -28.91 20.46
CA GLN A 138 12.44 -28.93 21.19
C GLN A 138 12.81 -27.54 21.75
N ALA A 139 12.64 -26.48 20.96
CA ALA A 139 12.81 -25.10 21.43
C ALA A 139 11.83 -24.76 22.56
N PHE A 140 10.60 -25.26 22.46
CA PHE A 140 9.57 -25.11 23.50
C PHE A 140 9.94 -25.84 24.80
N HIS A 141 10.52 -27.05 24.71
CA HIS A 141 10.98 -27.80 25.87
C HIS A 141 12.24 -27.19 26.52
N GLN A 142 13.18 -26.69 25.72
CA GLN A 142 14.40 -26.05 26.22
C GLN A 142 14.13 -24.74 26.98
N GLN A 143 13.05 -24.02 26.63
CA GLN A 143 12.58 -22.88 27.42
C GLN A 143 11.97 -23.30 28.78
N GLY A 144 11.52 -24.54 28.93
CA GLY A 144 10.89 -25.04 30.16
C GLY A 144 11.87 -25.63 31.19
N THR A 145 13.07 -26.06 30.81
CA THR A 145 13.95 -26.84 31.71
C THR A 145 14.90 -26.01 32.57
N ASN A 146 14.90 -24.68 32.48
CA ASN A 146 15.91 -23.84 33.16
C ASN A 146 15.39 -22.93 34.29
N ARG A 147 14.14 -23.07 34.74
CA ARG A 147 13.61 -22.26 35.84
C ARG A 147 12.73 -23.12 36.74
N HIS A 148 13.23 -23.49 37.91
CA HIS A 148 12.41 -23.95 39.03
C HIS A 148 12.28 -22.78 40.00
N SER A 149 11.17 -22.04 39.87
CA SER A 149 10.76 -20.95 40.76
C SER A 149 9.26 -20.75 40.58
N GLU A 150 8.56 -20.29 41.63
CA GLU A 150 7.10 -20.14 41.76
C GLU A 150 6.36 -19.42 40.60
N ASN A 151 7.07 -18.88 39.60
CA ASN A 151 6.52 -18.39 38.32
C ASN A 151 6.04 -19.50 37.37
N ASP A 152 6.32 -20.78 37.65
CA ASP A 152 5.95 -21.90 36.77
C ASP A 152 4.43 -22.03 36.55
N GLN A 153 3.61 -21.68 37.55
CA GLN A 153 2.16 -21.73 37.44
C GLN A 153 1.57 -20.65 36.51
N GLN A 154 2.20 -19.48 36.44
CA GLN A 154 1.76 -18.39 35.57
C GLN A 154 2.17 -18.63 34.11
N ILE A 155 3.35 -19.24 33.90
CA ILE A 155 3.82 -19.68 32.58
C ILE A 155 2.97 -20.85 32.07
N GLU A 156 2.59 -21.79 32.93
CA GLU A 156 1.73 -22.91 32.57
C GLU A 156 0.30 -22.45 32.22
N ASN A 157 -0.23 -21.45 32.93
CA ASN A 157 -1.52 -20.84 32.59
C ASN A 157 -1.47 -20.10 31.24
N SER A 158 -0.39 -19.35 30.94
CA SER A 158 -0.23 -18.71 29.62
C SER A 158 -0.14 -19.75 28.50
N ARG A 159 0.51 -20.90 28.75
CA ARG A 159 0.60 -22.00 27.78
C ARG A 159 -0.75 -22.69 27.54
N ILE A 160 -1.58 -22.79 28.58
CA ILE A 160 -2.95 -23.31 28.45
C ILE A 160 -3.82 -22.35 27.65
N GLU A 161 -3.65 -21.04 27.81
CA GLU A 161 -4.32 -20.02 26.99
C GLU A 161 -3.88 -20.07 25.53
N ASP A 162 -2.57 -20.18 25.27
CA ASP A 162 -2.04 -20.35 23.91
C ASP A 162 -2.59 -21.62 23.25
N LEU A 163 -2.62 -22.75 23.96
CA LEU A 163 -3.19 -23.99 23.43
C LEU A 163 -4.70 -23.86 23.15
N LYS A 164 -5.45 -23.13 23.98
CA LYS A 164 -6.86 -22.83 23.73
C LYS A 164 -7.04 -22.00 22.46
N LEU A 165 -6.25 -20.93 22.29
CA LEU A 165 -6.25 -20.09 21.10
C LEU A 165 -5.94 -20.88 19.83
N ILE A 166 -5.00 -21.84 19.88
CA ILE A 166 -4.73 -22.77 18.76
C ILE A 166 -5.94 -23.65 18.47
N THR A 167 -6.57 -24.24 19.49
CA THR A 167 -7.73 -25.13 19.29
C THR A 167 -8.98 -24.41 18.81
N GLU A 168 -9.09 -23.11 19.08
CA GLU A 168 -10.18 -22.25 18.61
C GLU A 168 -9.94 -21.68 17.20
N GLY A 169 -8.85 -22.09 16.52
CA GLY A 169 -8.50 -21.63 15.17
C GLY A 169 -7.65 -20.35 15.13
N GLY A 170 -7.31 -19.79 16.28
CA GLY A 170 -6.40 -18.66 16.48
C GLY A 170 -4.92 -19.05 16.46
N ILE A 171 -4.50 -19.97 15.58
CA ILE A 171 -3.10 -20.40 15.42
C ILE A 171 -2.17 -19.18 15.24
N TRP A 172 -2.68 -18.12 14.62
CA TRP A 172 -1.99 -16.86 14.35
C TRP A 172 -1.58 -16.07 15.60
N ASN A 173 -2.29 -16.22 16.73
CA ASN A 173 -1.99 -15.47 17.96
C ASN A 173 -0.78 -16.05 18.71
N VAL A 174 -0.54 -17.35 18.55
CA VAL A 174 0.49 -18.10 19.30
C VAL A 174 1.84 -18.11 18.60
N VAL A 175 1.88 -17.87 17.29
CA VAL A 175 3.17 -17.69 16.59
C VAL A 175 3.86 -16.45 17.13
N ALA A 176 5.12 -16.59 17.59
CA ALA A 176 5.93 -15.46 18.01
C ALA A 176 5.98 -14.45 16.85
N THR A 177 5.43 -13.24 17.05
CA THR A 177 5.52 -12.19 16.04
C THR A 177 6.98 -11.76 16.00
N ALA A 178 7.66 -12.12 14.91
CA ALA A 178 9.03 -11.70 14.70
C ALA A 178 9.07 -10.16 14.73
N ARG A 179 10.10 -9.60 15.38
CA ARG A 179 10.32 -8.15 15.38
C ARG A 179 10.36 -7.64 13.93
N PRO A 180 9.69 -6.52 13.60
CA PRO A 180 9.69 -5.96 12.26
C PRO A 180 11.12 -5.70 11.82
N ARG A 181 11.44 -6.04 10.57
CA ARG A 181 12.75 -5.76 9.99
C ARG A 181 12.99 -4.25 9.93
N SER A 182 14.23 -3.83 9.73
CA SER A 182 14.53 -2.42 9.47
C SER A 182 13.79 -1.94 8.20
N ALA A 183 13.15 -0.77 8.27
CA ALA A 183 12.46 -0.16 7.13
C ALA A 183 13.37 0.01 5.91
N LEU A 184 14.68 0.24 6.13
CA LEU A 184 15.69 0.33 5.08
C LEU A 184 15.93 -1.00 4.38
N THR A 185 15.89 -2.11 5.12
CA THR A 185 16.06 -3.44 4.53
C THR A 185 14.89 -3.78 3.62
N ILE A 186 13.66 -3.44 4.06
CA ILE A 186 12.45 -3.60 3.25
C ILE A 186 12.49 -2.66 2.04
N ALA A 187 12.86 -1.39 2.21
CA ALA A 187 12.98 -0.45 1.11
C ALA A 187 13.99 -0.92 0.04
N ARG A 188 15.13 -1.51 0.44
CA ARG A 188 16.10 -2.13 -0.48
C ARG A 188 15.51 -3.34 -1.21
N ALA A 189 14.79 -4.21 -0.51
CA ALA A 189 14.13 -5.36 -1.11
C ALA A 189 13.05 -4.93 -2.12
N VAL A 190 12.25 -3.93 -1.76
CA VAL A 190 11.24 -3.32 -2.63
C VAL A 190 11.88 -2.66 -3.85
N ALA A 191 12.97 -1.92 -3.67
CA ALA A 191 13.68 -1.28 -4.78
C ALA A 191 14.33 -2.28 -5.75
N ALA A 192 14.63 -3.51 -5.29
CA ALA A 192 15.14 -4.58 -6.13
C ALA A 192 14.03 -5.36 -6.87
N GLU A 193 12.77 -5.22 -6.46
CA GLU A 193 11.63 -5.90 -7.06
C GLU A 193 11.18 -5.17 -8.35
N GLN A 194 10.89 -5.95 -9.40
CA GLN A 194 10.52 -5.40 -10.70
C GLN A 194 9.00 -5.40 -10.93
N ARG A 195 8.26 -6.21 -10.17
CA ARG A 195 6.80 -6.35 -10.32
C ARG A 195 6.06 -5.41 -9.38
N GLU A 196 5.30 -4.48 -9.94
CA GLU A 196 4.50 -3.50 -9.18
C GLU A 196 3.54 -4.14 -8.18
N ASP A 197 2.81 -5.19 -8.57
CA ASP A 197 1.86 -5.88 -7.67
C ASP A 197 2.55 -6.41 -6.41
N ARG A 198 3.77 -6.97 -6.57
CA ARG A 198 4.54 -7.49 -5.44
C ARG A 198 5.10 -6.40 -4.55
N VAL A 199 5.43 -5.25 -5.12
CA VAL A 199 5.91 -4.09 -4.35
C VAL A 199 4.86 -3.66 -3.33
N LEU A 200 3.59 -3.54 -3.76
CA LEU A 200 2.51 -3.17 -2.85
C LEU A 200 2.32 -4.22 -1.74
N ASP A 201 2.22 -5.51 -2.12
CA ASP A 201 2.02 -6.60 -1.16
C ASP A 201 3.16 -6.67 -0.13
N MET A 202 4.42 -6.53 -0.56
CA MET A 202 5.58 -6.53 0.35
C MET A 202 5.52 -5.41 1.39
N ILE A 203 5.08 -4.21 1.00
CA ILE A 203 4.97 -3.09 1.93
C ILE A 203 3.77 -3.31 2.86
N VAL A 204 2.63 -3.75 2.34
CA VAL A 204 1.45 -4.04 3.17
C VAL A 204 1.76 -5.11 4.21
N ASP A 205 2.42 -6.21 3.82
CA ASP A 205 2.82 -7.29 4.73
C ASP A 205 3.79 -6.79 5.82
N ASP A 206 4.69 -5.87 5.48
CA ASP A 206 5.60 -5.25 6.45
C ASP A 206 4.87 -4.35 7.45
N LEU A 207 3.96 -3.50 6.98
CA LEU A 207 3.18 -2.61 7.84
C LEU A 207 2.19 -3.39 8.72
N ASP A 208 1.53 -4.43 8.17
CA ASP A 208 0.66 -5.32 8.92
C ASP A 208 1.45 -6.12 9.98
N GLY A 209 2.62 -6.64 9.61
CA GLY A 209 3.54 -7.28 10.55
C GLY A 209 3.98 -6.35 11.68
N MET A 210 4.21 -5.07 11.37
CA MET A 210 4.49 -4.04 12.39
C MET A 210 3.32 -3.82 13.33
N ILE A 211 2.10 -3.66 12.82
CA ILE A 211 0.91 -3.48 13.65
C ILE A 211 0.70 -4.68 14.57
N ARG A 212 0.81 -5.90 14.03
CA ARG A 212 0.70 -7.14 14.82
C ARG A 212 1.77 -7.22 15.90
N TRP A 213 3.01 -6.83 15.59
CA TRP A 213 4.08 -6.79 16.57
C TRP A 213 3.79 -5.78 17.69
N ILE A 214 3.41 -4.53 17.36
CA ILE A 214 3.08 -3.48 18.35
C ILE A 214 1.98 -3.95 19.30
N ARG A 215 0.88 -4.48 18.74
CA ARG A 215 -0.26 -5.01 19.51
C ARG A 215 0.16 -6.11 20.49
N LYS A 216 1.07 -7.01 20.08
CA LYS A 216 1.57 -8.10 20.92
C LYS A 216 2.53 -7.62 22.01
N THR A 217 3.41 -6.66 21.72
CA THR A 217 4.47 -6.26 22.66
C THR A 217 3.97 -5.42 23.84
N GLU A 218 2.84 -4.72 23.72
CA GLU A 218 2.47 -3.68 24.69
C GLU A 218 1.20 -3.97 25.51
N ASN A 219 0.79 -5.25 25.61
CA ASN A 219 -0.47 -5.70 26.20
C ASN A 219 -1.71 -5.14 25.47
N GLU A 220 -2.52 -6.06 24.94
CA GLU A 220 -3.60 -5.87 23.95
C GLU A 220 -4.71 -4.85 24.30
N LEU A 221 -4.76 -4.29 25.51
CA LEU A 221 -5.96 -3.64 26.05
C LEU A 221 -5.97 -2.10 26.07
N SER A 222 -4.87 -1.40 25.74
CA SER A 222 -4.82 0.05 26.05
C SER A 222 -4.17 0.97 25.03
N ARG A 223 -3.64 0.49 23.90
CA ARG A 223 -3.09 1.43 22.93
C ARG A 223 -4.19 2.00 22.05
N ASP A 224 -4.36 3.32 22.14
CA ASP A 224 -5.21 4.08 21.24
C ASP A 224 -4.79 3.79 19.79
N GLY A 225 -5.77 3.59 18.90
CA GLY A 225 -5.51 3.31 17.48
C GLY A 225 -4.65 4.40 16.84
N ASP A 226 -4.71 5.60 17.39
CA ASP A 226 -3.93 6.77 16.99
C ASP A 226 -2.43 6.60 17.23
N GLU A 227 -2.00 5.98 18.33
CA GLU A 227 -0.56 5.73 18.60
C GLU A 227 0.03 4.71 17.62
N ILE A 228 -0.75 3.65 17.33
CA ILE A 228 -0.38 2.66 16.31
C ILE A 228 -0.30 3.34 14.94
N ARG A 229 -1.30 4.18 14.61
CA ARG A 229 -1.33 4.94 13.36
C ARG A 229 -0.09 5.84 13.24
N GLU A 230 0.28 6.56 14.29
CA GLU A 230 1.47 7.41 14.29
C GLU A 230 2.77 6.61 14.11
N ALA A 231 2.90 5.47 14.79
CA ALA A 231 4.07 4.59 14.64
C ALA A 231 4.21 4.06 13.20
N VAL A 232 3.11 3.62 12.60
CA VAL A 232 3.09 3.14 11.20
C VAL A 232 3.37 4.31 10.24
N GLN A 233 2.79 5.50 10.46
CA GLN A 233 3.08 6.68 9.65
C GLN A 233 4.55 7.08 9.71
N ARG A 234 5.20 7.01 10.87
CA ARG A 234 6.66 7.24 11.00
C ARG A 234 7.45 6.25 10.15
N ARG A 235 7.08 4.96 10.17
CA ARG A 235 7.71 3.95 9.32
C ARG A 235 7.50 4.21 7.82
N VAL A 236 6.30 4.61 7.43
CA VAL A 236 5.97 4.99 6.04
C VAL A 236 6.85 6.16 5.59
N ARG A 237 7.04 7.20 6.41
CA ARG A 237 7.92 8.35 6.08
C ARG A 237 9.37 7.90 5.85
N VAL A 238 9.90 7.05 6.72
CA VAL A 238 11.26 6.50 6.57
C VAL A 238 11.39 5.68 5.29
N MET A 239 10.40 4.83 5.01
CA MET A 239 10.38 4.00 3.79
C MET A 239 10.30 4.86 2.52
N THR A 240 9.43 5.86 2.49
CA THR A 240 9.31 6.82 1.38
C THR A 240 10.60 7.58 1.13
N ALA A 241 11.32 7.99 2.18
CA ALA A 241 12.62 8.67 2.04
C ALA A 241 13.70 7.76 1.45
N ALA A 242 13.66 6.46 1.77
CA ALA A 242 14.62 5.47 1.31
C ALA A 242 14.36 4.92 -0.11
N LEU A 243 13.13 5.04 -0.62
CA LEU A 243 12.74 4.53 -1.93
C LEU A 243 13.09 5.48 -3.09
N PRO A 244 13.41 4.93 -4.28
CA PRO A 244 13.65 5.73 -5.47
C PRO A 244 12.37 6.49 -5.91
N PRO A 245 12.48 7.64 -6.60
CA PRO A 245 11.36 8.54 -6.88
C PRO A 245 10.14 7.88 -7.53
N ASN A 246 10.35 6.89 -8.41
CA ASN A 246 9.28 6.15 -9.06
C ASN A 246 8.49 5.25 -8.10
N LEU A 247 9.04 4.85 -6.95
CA LEU A 247 8.38 3.97 -5.97
C LEU A 247 7.88 4.69 -4.72
N ARG A 248 8.13 6.00 -4.58
CA ARG A 248 7.78 6.78 -3.37
C ARG A 248 6.28 6.86 -3.06
N HIS A 249 5.42 6.56 -4.02
CA HIS A 249 3.97 6.60 -3.85
C HIS A 249 3.42 5.31 -3.19
N TRP A 250 4.12 4.18 -3.32
CA TRP A 250 3.65 2.90 -2.81
C TRP A 250 3.47 2.83 -1.30
N PRO A 251 4.38 3.39 -0.45
CA PRO A 251 4.17 3.36 0.99
C PRO A 251 2.88 4.07 1.43
N SER A 252 2.49 5.16 0.76
CA SER A 252 1.23 5.87 1.05
C SER A 252 0.01 5.03 0.68
N ILE A 253 0.05 4.33 -0.47
CA ILE A 253 -1.02 3.42 -0.89
C ILE A 253 -1.12 2.22 0.05
N ALA A 254 0.01 1.60 0.40
CA ALA A 254 0.04 0.49 1.35
C ALA A 254 -0.52 0.90 2.72
N PHE A 255 -0.16 2.10 3.19
CA PHE A 255 -0.70 2.65 4.43
C PHE A 255 -2.22 2.83 4.37
N MET A 256 -2.76 3.33 3.27
CA MET A 256 -4.20 3.46 3.05
C MET A 256 -4.93 2.12 3.19
N HIS A 257 -4.41 1.04 2.58
CA HIS A 257 -5.01 -0.30 2.70
C HIS A 257 -4.93 -0.84 4.13
N VAL A 258 -3.78 -0.69 4.79
CA VAL A 258 -3.58 -1.16 6.16
C VAL A 258 -4.46 -0.37 7.14
N GLU A 259 -4.63 0.93 6.92
CA GLU A 259 -5.50 1.76 7.75
C GLU A 259 -6.98 1.33 7.65
N HIS A 260 -7.41 0.97 6.43
CA HIS A 260 -8.74 0.44 6.18
C HIS A 260 -8.97 -0.91 6.88
N GLU A 261 -8.07 -1.86 6.67
CA GLU A 261 -8.28 -3.26 7.09
C GLU A 261 -7.95 -3.50 8.57
N GLN A 262 -6.91 -2.85 9.09
CA GLN A 262 -6.39 -3.13 10.44
C GLN A 262 -6.77 -2.08 11.47
N LEU A 263 -6.87 -0.81 11.06
CA LEU A 263 -7.11 0.32 11.97
C LEU A 263 -8.55 0.85 11.93
N GLN A 264 -9.43 0.22 11.14
CA GLN A 264 -10.86 0.55 11.04
C GLN A 264 -11.12 2.05 10.90
N LYS A 265 -10.39 2.70 9.98
CA LYS A 265 -10.56 4.13 9.72
C LYS A 265 -12.02 4.47 9.43
N THR A 266 -12.54 5.51 10.08
CA THR A 266 -13.82 6.11 9.73
C THR A 266 -13.64 7.02 8.52
N TYR A 267 -14.43 6.78 7.47
CA TYR A 267 -14.49 7.61 6.27
C TYR A 267 -15.69 8.56 6.34
N LEU A 268 -15.75 9.52 5.42
CA LEU A 268 -16.94 10.40 5.33
C LEU A 268 -18.19 9.67 4.84
N ASN A 269 -18.02 8.53 4.18
CA ASN A 269 -19.09 7.66 3.73
C ASN A 269 -18.97 6.27 4.37
N ASP A 270 -20.11 5.72 4.78
CA ASP A 270 -20.21 4.37 5.36
C ASP A 270 -20.52 3.30 4.30
N GLU A 271 -21.06 3.73 3.14
CA GLU A 271 -21.47 2.89 2.02
C GLU A 271 -20.85 3.39 0.70
N THR A 272 -20.73 2.48 -0.27
CA THR A 272 -20.33 2.75 -1.66
C THR A 272 -21.46 3.47 -2.42
N MET A 273 -21.24 3.82 -3.69
CA MET A 273 -22.29 4.45 -4.49
C MET A 273 -23.45 3.50 -4.79
N TYR A 274 -23.22 2.18 -4.73
CA TYR A 274 -24.25 1.16 -4.91
C TYR A 274 -24.83 0.61 -3.61
N GLY A 275 -24.40 1.14 -2.46
CA GLY A 275 -24.97 0.80 -1.14
C GLY A 275 -24.27 -0.38 -0.45
N ASP A 276 -23.16 -0.87 -0.98
CA ASP A 276 -22.32 -1.86 -0.28
C ASP A 276 -21.56 -1.18 0.86
N LYS A 277 -21.24 -1.90 1.94
CA LYS A 277 -20.49 -1.28 3.04
C LYS A 277 -19.04 -1.07 2.65
N ILE A 278 -18.46 0.05 3.08
CA ILE A 278 -17.04 0.34 2.81
C ILE A 278 -16.10 -0.73 3.38
N ALA A 279 -16.43 -1.30 4.54
CA ALA A 279 -15.64 -2.38 5.17
C ALA A 279 -15.55 -3.66 4.33
N ASP A 280 -16.48 -3.86 3.39
CA ASP A 280 -16.57 -5.08 2.58
C ASP A 280 -15.88 -4.92 1.21
N ILE A 281 -15.31 -3.74 0.90
CA ILE A 281 -14.63 -3.50 -0.37
C ILE A 281 -13.33 -4.33 -0.43
N PRO A 282 -13.13 -5.16 -1.47
CA PRO A 282 -11.88 -5.89 -1.64
C PRO A 282 -10.69 -4.93 -1.79
N ARG A 283 -9.54 -5.28 -1.21
CA ARG A 283 -8.29 -4.48 -1.30
C ARG A 283 -7.96 -4.03 -2.73
N ALA A 284 -8.14 -4.93 -3.71
CA ALA A 284 -7.85 -4.67 -5.11
C ALA A 284 -8.75 -3.59 -5.76
N ASN A 285 -9.90 -3.31 -5.16
CA ASN A 285 -10.84 -2.28 -5.60
C ASN A 285 -10.79 -1.04 -4.71
N PHE A 286 -10.19 -1.13 -3.52
CA PHE A 286 -10.28 -0.08 -2.51
C PHE A 286 -9.37 1.10 -2.81
N TRP A 287 -9.94 2.31 -2.77
CA TRP A 287 -9.18 3.56 -2.84
C TRP A 287 -9.83 4.66 -1.98
N VAL A 288 -9.03 5.61 -1.51
CA VAL A 288 -9.47 6.73 -0.67
C VAL A 288 -8.98 8.03 -1.28
N SER A 289 -9.89 8.98 -1.47
CA SER A 289 -9.58 10.32 -1.94
C SER A 289 -9.05 11.22 -0.81
N GLU A 290 -8.32 12.26 -1.18
CA GLU A 290 -7.79 13.26 -0.24
C GLU A 290 -8.88 13.95 0.59
N ASP A 291 -10.10 14.08 0.05
CA ASP A 291 -11.26 14.61 0.76
C ASP A 291 -11.88 13.62 1.77
N GLY A 292 -11.33 12.41 1.92
CA GLY A 292 -11.69 11.45 2.97
C GLY A 292 -12.82 10.49 2.61
N TYR A 293 -13.21 10.42 1.34
CA TYR A 293 -14.18 9.42 0.85
C TYR A 293 -13.48 8.13 0.45
N ALA A 294 -14.08 7.00 0.82
CA ALA A 294 -13.66 5.67 0.39
C ALA A 294 -14.46 5.22 -0.84
N TRP A 295 -13.79 4.53 -1.76
CA TRP A 295 -14.32 4.17 -3.06
C TRP A 295 -14.05 2.73 -3.39
N ASP A 296 -15.06 2.06 -3.96
CA ASP A 296 -14.79 0.96 -4.88
C ASP A 296 -14.43 1.56 -6.24
N MET A 297 -13.20 1.29 -6.68
CA MET A 297 -12.64 1.81 -7.92
C MET A 297 -13.35 1.33 -9.18
N SER A 298 -14.03 0.18 -9.14
CA SER A 298 -14.84 -0.30 -10.26
C SER A 298 -16.10 0.56 -10.43
N GLU A 299 -16.75 0.92 -9.33
CA GLU A 299 -17.91 1.82 -9.33
C GLU A 299 -17.51 3.23 -9.73
N LEU A 300 -16.43 3.75 -9.12
CA LEU A 300 -15.92 5.09 -9.41
C LEU A 300 -15.51 5.22 -10.88
N ALA A 301 -14.76 4.25 -11.41
CA ALA A 301 -14.36 4.27 -12.81
C ALA A 301 -15.57 4.21 -13.76
N SER A 302 -16.58 3.41 -13.43
CA SER A 302 -17.81 3.35 -14.24
C SER A 302 -18.59 4.67 -14.22
N CYS A 303 -18.68 5.31 -13.05
CA CYS A 303 -19.32 6.63 -12.91
C CYS A 303 -18.58 7.72 -13.69
N LEU A 304 -17.25 7.76 -13.57
CA LEU A 304 -16.41 8.72 -14.30
C LEU A 304 -16.42 8.47 -15.82
N ALA A 305 -16.51 7.21 -16.25
CA ALA A 305 -16.66 6.89 -17.66
C ALA A 305 -18.02 7.37 -18.20
N ALA A 306 -19.10 7.24 -17.42
CA ALA A 306 -20.43 7.72 -17.79
C ALA A 306 -20.49 9.26 -17.95
N THR A 307 -19.64 10.00 -17.22
CA THR A 307 -19.50 11.47 -17.36
C THR A 307 -18.47 11.88 -18.42
N ASN A 308 -18.07 10.97 -19.31
CA ASN A 308 -17.01 11.14 -20.32
C ASN A 308 -15.67 11.60 -19.72
N GLY A 309 -15.34 11.17 -18.51
CA GLY A 309 -14.06 11.47 -17.85
C GLY A 309 -14.01 12.81 -17.14
N VAL A 310 -15.14 13.42 -16.75
CA VAL A 310 -15.09 14.57 -15.84
C VAL A 310 -14.68 14.06 -14.46
N MET A 311 -13.50 14.48 -13.99
CA MET A 311 -12.90 14.07 -12.72
C MET A 311 -13.56 14.77 -11.52
N ARG A 312 -14.85 14.53 -11.31
CA ARG A 312 -15.62 15.04 -10.18
C ARG A 312 -16.02 13.89 -9.26
N ASN A 313 -15.86 14.11 -7.96
CA ASN A 313 -16.34 13.22 -6.91
C ASN A 313 -17.89 13.14 -7.00
N PRO A 314 -18.47 11.95 -7.25
CA PRO A 314 -19.92 11.79 -7.38
C PRO A 314 -20.71 12.08 -6.09
N LEU A 315 -20.09 11.87 -4.92
CA LEU A 315 -20.73 12.06 -3.61
C LEU A 315 -20.55 13.50 -3.12
N SER A 316 -19.31 14.00 -3.04
CA SER A 316 -19.04 15.35 -2.55
C SER A 316 -19.36 16.44 -3.58
N ARG A 317 -19.52 16.07 -4.86
CA ARG A 317 -19.74 16.95 -6.01
C ARG A 317 -18.58 17.91 -6.26
N GLN A 318 -17.42 17.71 -5.65
CA GLN A 318 -16.22 18.53 -5.86
C GLN A 318 -15.32 17.92 -6.93
N ILE A 319 -14.51 18.76 -7.60
CA ILE A 319 -13.51 18.26 -8.55
C ILE A 319 -12.39 17.60 -7.75
N PHE A 320 -11.96 16.39 -8.16
CA PHE A 320 -10.85 15.70 -7.54
C PHE A 320 -9.57 16.54 -7.61
N SER A 321 -8.72 16.44 -6.58
CA SER A 321 -7.44 17.14 -6.58
C SER A 321 -6.54 16.59 -7.70
N PRO A 322 -5.52 17.34 -8.15
CA PRO A 322 -4.56 16.81 -9.12
C PRO A 322 -3.84 15.54 -8.64
N GLY A 323 -3.65 15.39 -7.31
CA GLY A 323 -3.10 14.19 -6.68
C GLY A 323 -4.05 13.00 -6.78
N ASP A 324 -5.32 13.22 -6.46
CA ASP A 324 -6.39 12.23 -6.62
C ASP A 324 -6.52 11.77 -8.06
N VAL A 325 -6.58 12.71 -9.02
CA VAL A 325 -6.70 12.38 -10.46
C VAL A 325 -5.53 11.50 -10.89
N LYS A 326 -4.31 11.83 -10.50
CA LYS A 326 -3.14 11.01 -10.82
C LYS A 326 -3.26 9.60 -10.20
N SER A 327 -3.69 9.52 -8.96
CA SER A 327 -3.83 8.25 -8.22
C SER A 327 -4.91 7.36 -8.84
N ILE A 328 -6.08 7.94 -9.18
CA ILE A 328 -7.18 7.28 -9.90
C ILE A 328 -6.67 6.70 -11.22
N LEU A 329 -5.91 7.48 -12.00
CA LEU A 329 -5.38 7.04 -13.30
C LEU A 329 -4.28 5.97 -13.18
N GLN A 330 -3.54 5.96 -12.08
CA GLN A 330 -2.52 4.95 -11.79
C GLN A 330 -3.14 3.62 -11.32
N HIS A 331 -4.29 3.67 -10.65
CA HIS A 331 -4.99 2.49 -10.17
C HIS A 331 -5.34 1.53 -11.32
N PRO A 332 -5.16 0.20 -11.18
CA PRO A 332 -5.42 -0.77 -12.26
C PRO A 332 -6.79 -0.63 -12.92
N LEU A 333 -7.85 -0.46 -12.11
CA LEU A 333 -9.22 -0.27 -12.59
C LEU A 333 -9.51 1.13 -13.16
N GLY A 334 -8.68 2.13 -12.82
CA GLY A 334 -8.82 3.50 -13.33
C GLY A 334 -8.02 3.77 -14.61
N LYS A 335 -7.09 2.89 -15.00
CA LYS A 335 -6.30 3.00 -16.25
C LYS A 335 -7.14 3.27 -17.52
N PRO A 336 -8.34 2.66 -17.72
CA PRO A 336 -9.18 2.98 -18.88
C PRO A 336 -9.57 4.46 -18.98
N LEU A 337 -9.67 5.17 -17.85
CA LEU A 337 -10.00 6.59 -17.81
C LEU A 337 -8.89 7.48 -18.39
N ALA A 338 -7.65 6.98 -18.47
CA ALA A 338 -6.53 7.72 -19.05
C ALA A 338 -6.77 8.02 -20.54
N ALA A 339 -7.36 7.08 -21.28
CA ALA A 339 -7.74 7.29 -22.67
C ALA A 339 -8.77 8.41 -22.81
N LEU A 340 -9.76 8.45 -21.92
CA LEU A 340 -10.75 9.53 -21.88
C LEU A 340 -10.12 10.88 -21.52
N GLN A 341 -9.14 10.92 -20.61
CA GLN A 341 -8.41 12.16 -20.30
C GLN A 341 -7.63 12.68 -21.51
N VAL A 342 -6.99 11.80 -22.28
CA VAL A 342 -6.29 12.17 -23.52
C VAL A 342 -7.29 12.67 -24.56
N GLU A 343 -8.44 12.00 -24.73
CA GLU A 343 -9.50 12.46 -25.64
C GLU A 343 -10.03 13.84 -25.23
N GLN A 344 -10.34 14.05 -23.95
CA GLN A 344 -10.76 15.35 -23.42
C GLN A 344 -9.68 16.43 -23.65
N SER A 345 -8.40 16.09 -23.46
CA SER A 345 -7.29 17.02 -23.73
C SER A 345 -7.22 17.41 -25.21
N ASN A 346 -7.35 16.44 -26.12
CA ASN A 346 -7.36 16.69 -27.55
C ASN A 346 -8.56 17.54 -27.98
N LEU A 347 -9.75 17.26 -27.44
CA LEU A 347 -10.96 18.05 -27.71
C LEU A 347 -10.80 19.50 -27.21
N ARG A 348 -10.14 19.72 -26.05
CA ARG A 348 -9.87 21.07 -25.53
C ARG A 348 -8.99 21.88 -26.49
N GLN A 349 -7.99 21.26 -27.10
CA GLN A 349 -7.11 21.92 -28.07
C GLN A 349 -7.82 22.25 -29.40
N GLY A 350 -8.94 21.58 -29.69
CA GLY A 350 -9.71 21.77 -30.92
C GLY A 350 -10.51 23.07 -30.98
N VAL A 351 -10.71 23.79 -29.88
CA VAL A 351 -11.51 25.02 -29.83
C VAL A 351 -10.63 26.25 -30.05
N ARG A 352 -10.87 26.99 -31.14
CA ARG A 352 -10.05 28.15 -31.51
C ARG A 352 -10.38 29.35 -30.62
N PRO A 353 -9.41 30.25 -30.37
CA PRO A 353 -9.65 31.49 -29.61
C PRO A 353 -10.77 32.37 -30.20
N ALA A 354 -10.98 32.31 -31.51
CA ALA A 354 -12.07 33.03 -32.17
C ALA A 354 -13.45 32.52 -31.73
N ALA A 355 -13.64 31.19 -31.66
CA ALA A 355 -14.87 30.59 -31.17
C ALA A 355 -15.10 30.89 -29.68
N LEU A 356 -14.03 30.89 -28.86
CA LEU A 356 -14.11 31.29 -27.46
C LEU A 356 -14.62 32.73 -27.27
N ARG A 357 -14.17 33.67 -28.12
CA ARG A 357 -14.68 35.06 -28.08
C ARG A 357 -16.17 35.13 -28.43
N LYS A 358 -16.61 34.34 -29.42
CA LYS A 358 -18.03 34.27 -29.80
C LYS A 358 -18.91 33.66 -28.71
N LEU A 359 -18.40 32.65 -28.00
CA LEU A 359 -19.07 32.08 -26.81
C LEU A 359 -19.16 33.10 -25.65
N GLU A 360 -18.11 33.88 -25.43
CA GLU A 360 -18.10 34.93 -24.40
C GLU A 360 -19.08 36.07 -24.73
N GLU A 361 -19.14 36.49 -25.99
CA GLU A 361 -20.14 37.45 -26.49
C GLU A 361 -21.56 36.93 -26.27
N LEU A 362 -21.82 35.67 -26.64
CA LEU A 362 -23.10 35.01 -26.41
C LEU A 362 -23.47 35.00 -24.91
N ALA A 363 -22.56 34.56 -24.05
CA ALA A 363 -22.79 34.50 -22.62
C ALA A 363 -23.06 35.89 -22.01
N SER A 364 -22.35 36.93 -22.45
CA SER A 364 -22.59 38.30 -21.99
C SER A 364 -24.00 38.78 -22.34
N VAL A 365 -24.39 38.66 -23.61
CA VAL A 365 -25.73 39.08 -24.07
C VAL A 365 -26.81 38.34 -23.31
N MET A 366 -26.68 37.03 -23.13
CA MET A 366 -27.67 36.22 -22.41
C MET A 366 -27.77 36.54 -20.92
N MET A 367 -26.68 36.98 -20.28
CA MET A 367 -26.67 37.39 -18.87
C MET A 367 -27.26 38.79 -18.68
N ASP A 368 -26.97 39.71 -19.60
CA ASP A 368 -27.41 41.11 -19.53
C ASP A 368 -28.88 41.29 -19.96
N ASP A 369 -29.44 40.30 -20.66
CA ASP A 369 -30.81 40.32 -21.14
C ASP A 369 -31.83 40.09 -20.00
N MET A 370 -32.43 41.19 -19.58
CA MET A 370 -33.52 41.24 -18.59
C MET A 370 -34.88 41.50 -19.24
N SER A 371 -34.99 41.36 -20.57
CA SER A 371 -36.25 41.56 -21.30
C SER A 371 -37.25 40.42 -21.02
N GLN A 372 -38.54 40.71 -21.12
CA GLN A 372 -39.59 39.72 -20.86
C GLN A 372 -39.62 38.61 -21.93
N ASP A 373 -39.33 38.94 -23.18
CA ASP A 373 -39.35 38.01 -24.32
C ASP A 373 -37.98 37.37 -24.59
N GLN A 374 -36.91 37.88 -23.97
CA GLN A 374 -35.53 37.43 -24.14
C GLN A 374 -35.11 37.41 -25.62
N ALA A 375 -35.66 38.35 -26.41
CA ALA A 375 -35.41 38.41 -27.84
C ALA A 375 -33.92 38.62 -28.19
N PRO A 376 -33.16 39.49 -27.49
CA PRO A 376 -31.71 39.62 -27.71
C PRO A 376 -30.96 38.30 -27.52
N SER A 377 -31.22 37.60 -26.41
CA SER A 377 -30.58 36.30 -26.12
C SER A 377 -30.88 35.25 -27.17
N ARG A 378 -32.15 35.16 -27.62
CA ARG A 378 -32.59 34.20 -28.63
C ARG A 378 -31.95 34.46 -29.99
N ASN A 379 -31.88 35.73 -30.39
CA ASN A 379 -31.23 36.12 -31.65
C ASN A 379 -29.73 35.80 -31.60
N GLN A 380 -29.05 36.10 -30.49
CA GLN A 380 -27.63 35.81 -30.32
C GLN A 380 -27.36 34.29 -30.31
N LEU A 381 -28.23 33.50 -29.69
CA LEU A 381 -28.15 32.05 -29.70
C LEU A 381 -28.26 31.50 -31.13
N ASP A 382 -29.21 32.01 -31.92
CA ASP A 382 -29.40 31.58 -33.31
C ASP A 382 -28.24 31.99 -34.21
N GLU A 383 -27.70 33.20 -34.03
CA GLU A 383 -26.47 33.64 -34.70
C GLU A 383 -25.30 32.70 -34.37
N PHE A 384 -25.13 32.36 -33.10
CA PHE A 384 -24.05 31.46 -32.69
C PHE A 384 -24.21 30.04 -33.24
N LEU A 385 -25.43 29.50 -33.26
CA LEU A 385 -25.69 28.18 -33.85
C LEU A 385 -25.44 28.18 -35.37
N ALA A 386 -25.78 29.28 -36.07
CA ALA A 386 -25.43 29.44 -37.48
C ALA A 386 -23.91 29.53 -37.68
N TYR A 387 -23.20 30.24 -36.81
CA TYR A 387 -21.74 30.30 -36.80
C TYR A 387 -21.11 28.91 -36.56
N MET A 388 -21.62 28.14 -35.58
CA MET A 388 -21.14 26.78 -35.29
C MET A 388 -21.19 25.88 -36.53
N ALA A 389 -22.26 25.97 -37.33
CA ALA A 389 -22.39 25.19 -38.56
C ALA A 389 -21.32 25.50 -39.63
N THR A 390 -20.65 26.65 -39.52
CA THR A 390 -19.55 27.05 -40.42
C THR A 390 -18.16 26.61 -39.93
N LEU A 391 -18.05 26.08 -38.70
CA LEU A 391 -16.78 25.66 -38.13
C LEU A 391 -16.30 24.33 -38.73
N PRO A 392 -14.99 24.01 -38.68
CA PRO A 392 -14.50 22.68 -39.02
C PRO A 392 -15.14 21.60 -38.15
N GLU A 393 -15.37 20.41 -38.70
CA GLU A 393 -16.00 19.28 -37.99
C GLU A 393 -15.31 18.93 -36.66
N THR A 394 -13.98 19.07 -36.60
CA THR A 394 -13.21 18.83 -35.38
C THR A 394 -13.58 19.80 -34.26
N GLU A 395 -13.82 21.06 -34.59
CA GLU A 395 -14.20 22.10 -33.63
C GLU A 395 -15.67 21.99 -33.25
N GLN A 396 -16.55 21.67 -34.21
CA GLN A 396 -17.95 21.34 -33.91
C GLN A 396 -18.04 20.17 -32.92
N ARG A 397 -17.30 19.08 -33.19
CA ARG A 397 -17.21 17.93 -32.29
C ARG A 397 -16.69 18.34 -30.92
N ALA A 398 -15.65 19.16 -30.84
CA ALA A 398 -15.15 19.65 -29.56
C ALA A 398 -16.24 20.40 -28.78
N ILE A 399 -16.98 21.32 -29.41
CA ILE A 399 -18.07 22.04 -28.75
C ILE A 399 -19.21 21.10 -28.31
N ASP A 400 -19.50 20.08 -29.11
CA ASP A 400 -20.61 19.14 -28.88
C ASP A 400 -20.32 18.03 -27.86
N THR A 401 -19.07 17.59 -27.74
CA THR A 401 -18.73 16.39 -26.94
C THR A 401 -17.82 16.69 -25.76
N LEU A 402 -17.09 17.81 -25.76
CA LEU A 402 -16.23 18.16 -24.63
C LEU A 402 -17.08 18.46 -23.40
N ARG A 403 -16.88 17.67 -22.34
CA ARG A 403 -17.55 17.91 -21.06
C ARG A 403 -16.71 18.88 -20.25
N VAL A 404 -17.33 19.97 -19.81
CA VAL A 404 -16.70 20.99 -18.96
C VAL A 404 -17.26 20.87 -17.55
N PRO A 405 -16.39 20.78 -16.52
CA PRO A 405 -16.84 20.86 -15.16
C PRO A 405 -17.34 22.27 -14.85
N ALA A 406 -18.57 22.39 -14.35
CA ALA A 406 -19.21 23.67 -14.01
C ALA A 406 -20.07 23.56 -12.76
N VAL A 407 -20.33 24.69 -12.11
CA VAL A 407 -21.17 24.79 -10.92
C VAL A 407 -22.15 25.95 -11.09
N ASP A 408 -23.42 25.73 -10.81
CA ASP A 408 -24.44 26.76 -10.83
C ASP A 408 -24.10 27.90 -9.88
N SER A 409 -23.89 29.10 -10.41
CA SER A 409 -23.61 30.27 -9.56
C SER A 409 -24.76 30.61 -8.63
N HIS A 410 -26.00 30.20 -8.94
CA HIS A 410 -27.18 30.46 -8.13
C HIS A 410 -27.48 29.33 -7.16
N THR A 411 -27.40 28.06 -7.59
CA THR A 411 -27.80 26.92 -6.75
C THR A 411 -26.62 26.20 -6.08
N GLY A 412 -25.38 26.45 -6.50
CA GLY A 412 -24.19 25.72 -6.06
C GLY A 412 -24.16 24.27 -6.53
N GLN A 413 -25.11 23.83 -7.37
CA GLN A 413 -25.17 22.46 -7.86
C GLN A 413 -24.23 22.27 -9.06
N PRO A 414 -23.52 21.14 -9.14
CA PRO A 414 -22.76 20.80 -10.34
C PRO A 414 -23.71 20.59 -11.52
N PHE A 415 -23.32 21.02 -12.71
CA PHE A 415 -24.06 20.71 -13.95
C PHE A 415 -23.14 20.44 -15.13
N ASP A 416 -22.21 19.50 -14.95
CA ASP A 416 -21.21 19.17 -15.96
C ASP A 416 -21.86 18.77 -17.30
N GLY A 417 -21.43 19.41 -18.38
CA GLY A 417 -22.01 19.14 -19.69
C GLY A 417 -21.18 19.61 -20.85
N ALA A 418 -21.69 19.38 -22.05
CA ALA A 418 -21.09 19.90 -23.27
C ALA A 418 -21.73 21.23 -23.66
N ILE A 419 -20.94 22.12 -24.25
CA ILE A 419 -21.43 23.44 -24.70
C ILE A 419 -22.58 23.26 -25.70
N GLY A 420 -22.44 22.36 -26.67
CA GLY A 420 -23.48 22.07 -27.64
C GLY A 420 -24.77 21.52 -27.03
N GLU A 421 -24.69 20.74 -25.95
CA GLU A 421 -25.86 20.22 -25.21
C GLU A 421 -26.65 21.37 -24.58
N PHE A 422 -25.96 22.25 -23.84
CA PHE A 422 -26.58 23.40 -23.21
C PHE A 422 -27.22 24.38 -24.21
N LEU A 423 -26.57 24.61 -25.36
CA LEU A 423 -27.10 25.47 -26.43
C LEU A 423 -28.39 24.88 -27.04
N ARG A 424 -28.43 23.56 -27.27
CA ARG A 424 -29.62 22.86 -27.77
C ARG A 424 -30.76 22.89 -26.75
N ASP A 425 -30.48 22.66 -25.48
CA ASP A 425 -31.49 22.70 -24.43
C ASP A 425 -32.04 24.11 -24.22
N ALA A 426 -31.20 25.14 -24.31
CA ALA A 426 -31.63 26.53 -24.32
C ALA A 426 -32.54 26.83 -25.52
N LYS A 427 -32.16 26.39 -26.73
CA LYS A 427 -32.97 26.57 -27.95
C LYS A 427 -34.32 25.85 -27.85
N ALA A 428 -34.36 24.69 -27.20
CA ALA A 428 -35.57 23.92 -26.93
C ALA A 428 -36.40 24.44 -25.74
N ASN A 429 -35.95 25.52 -25.07
CA ASN A 429 -36.55 26.07 -23.85
C ASN A 429 -36.64 25.05 -22.69
N ARG A 430 -35.68 24.10 -22.62
CA ARG A 430 -35.57 23.13 -21.52
C ARG A 430 -34.81 23.69 -20.32
N THR A 431 -33.92 24.63 -20.56
CA THR A 431 -33.12 25.34 -19.55
C THR A 431 -33.28 26.84 -19.72
N CYS A 432 -33.18 27.59 -18.63
CA CYS A 432 -33.20 29.05 -18.73
C CYS A 432 -31.92 29.58 -19.38
N LEU A 433 -32.04 30.69 -20.11
CA LEU A 433 -30.94 31.30 -20.86
C LEU A 433 -29.82 31.76 -19.91
N HIS A 434 -30.15 32.34 -18.75
CA HIS A 434 -29.15 32.75 -17.75
C HIS A 434 -28.33 31.58 -17.22
N LYS A 435 -28.92 30.40 -16.99
CA LYS A 435 -28.19 29.20 -16.55
C LYS A 435 -27.24 28.69 -17.64
N THR A 436 -27.71 28.70 -18.89
CA THR A 436 -26.88 28.35 -20.04
C THR A 436 -25.73 29.33 -20.22
N ALA A 437 -25.98 30.63 -20.05
CA ALA A 437 -24.97 31.67 -20.13
C ALA A 437 -23.91 31.55 -19.02
N ASP A 438 -24.33 31.25 -17.79
CA ASP A 438 -23.41 30.98 -16.69
C ASP A 438 -22.52 29.77 -16.97
N PHE A 439 -23.10 28.67 -17.48
CA PHE A 439 -22.33 27.51 -17.94
C PHE A 439 -21.30 27.88 -19.01
N ILE A 440 -21.73 28.58 -20.07
CA ILE A 440 -20.84 28.96 -21.19
C ILE A 440 -19.69 29.83 -20.69
N ARG A 441 -19.97 30.79 -19.79
CA ARG A 441 -18.95 31.65 -19.18
C ARG A 441 -17.90 30.83 -18.44
N GLN A 442 -18.31 29.85 -17.64
CA GLN A 442 -17.39 28.95 -16.93
C GLN A 442 -16.61 28.05 -17.90
N ALA A 443 -17.27 27.55 -18.95
CA ALA A 443 -16.65 26.74 -19.99
C ALA A 443 -15.54 27.49 -20.74
N VAL A 444 -15.78 28.76 -21.10
CA VAL A 444 -14.76 29.61 -21.73
C VAL A 444 -13.58 29.83 -20.80
N GLN A 445 -13.82 30.11 -19.51
CA GLN A 445 -12.74 30.28 -18.53
C GLN A 445 -11.92 28.99 -18.36
N HIS A 446 -12.58 27.84 -18.29
CA HIS A 446 -11.93 26.54 -18.19
C HIS A 446 -11.06 26.25 -19.42
N LEU A 447 -11.58 26.47 -20.63
CA LEU A 447 -10.84 26.29 -21.88
C LEU A 447 -9.61 27.21 -21.98
N ARG A 448 -9.74 28.48 -21.56
CA ARG A 448 -8.60 29.42 -21.53
C ARG A 448 -7.48 28.99 -20.61
N ARG A 449 -7.81 28.52 -19.39
CA ARG A 449 -6.82 28.04 -18.42
C ARG A 449 -6.01 26.87 -18.97
N SER A 450 -6.66 25.98 -19.72
CA SER A 450 -5.97 24.85 -20.36
C SER A 450 -5.12 25.24 -21.57
N SER A 451 -5.36 26.39 -22.20
CA SER A 451 -4.54 26.88 -23.33
C SER A 451 -3.29 27.65 -22.91
N SER A 452 -3.18 28.05 -21.64
CA SER A 452 -2.04 28.78 -21.08
C SER A 452 -0.95 27.89 -20.47
N THR A 453 -1.19 26.58 -20.40
CA THR A 453 -0.24 25.53 -19.99
C THR A 453 0.18 24.74 -21.22
#